data_AF-A0A3D5SXS2-F1
#
_entry.id   AF-A0A3D5SXS2-F1
#
_cell.length_a   1.000
_cell.length_b   1.000
_cell.length_c   1.000
_cell.angle_alpha   90.00
_cell.angle_beta   90.00
_cell.angle_gamma   90.00
#
_symmetry.space_group_name_H-M   'P 1'
#
loop_
_entity.id
_entity.type
_entity.pdbx_description
1 polymer ?
#
loop_
_entity_poly.entity_id
_entity_poly.type
_entity_poly.pdbx_seq_one_letter_code
_entity_poly.pdbx_strand_id
1 'polypeptide(L)'
;MAVSARAEEARRLLAELAARGVRVRRLCTDSRAIEPGDAFLAFPGERTDGRRFIADALARGAAAVLREAAEINGVRHEEINGVRHD
;
A
#
# COMPACT_ATOMS: atom_id res chain seq x y z
N MET A 1 -8.84 -17.52 22.44
CA MET A 1 -8.03 -17.31 21.21
C MET A 1 -7.87 -15.83 20.99
N ALA A 2 -6.69 -15.27 21.26
CA ALA A 2 -6.42 -13.86 20.98
C ALA A 2 -5.92 -13.73 19.54
N VAL A 3 -6.67 -13.02 18.70
CA VAL A 3 -6.15 -12.56 17.41
C VAL A 3 -5.06 -11.54 17.71
N SER A 4 -3.88 -11.67 17.09
CA SER A 4 -2.78 -10.73 17.34
C SER A 4 -3.13 -9.35 16.78
N ALA A 5 -2.67 -8.29 17.44
CA ALA A 5 -2.92 -6.91 16.99
C ALA A 5 -2.51 -6.68 15.51
N ARG A 6 -1.45 -7.34 15.06
CA ARG A 6 -0.98 -7.29 13.66
C ARG A 6 -1.97 -7.93 12.68
N ALA A 7 -2.64 -9.01 13.07
CA ALA A 7 -3.66 -9.64 12.24
C ALA A 7 -4.92 -8.78 12.14
N GLU A 8 -5.28 -8.07 13.21
CA GLU A 8 -6.42 -7.14 13.23
C GLU A 8 -6.17 -5.95 12.28
N GLU A 9 -4.96 -5.41 12.30
CA GLU A 9 -4.54 -4.30 11.44
C GLU A 9 -4.52 -4.69 9.96
N ALA A 10 -3.95 -5.86 9.63
CA ALA A 10 -4.01 -6.39 8.28
C ALA A 10 -5.45 -6.56 7.79
N ARG A 11 -6.35 -7.01 8.67
CA ARG A 11 -7.77 -7.19 8.36
C ARG A 11 -8.48 -5.87 8.10
N ARG A 12 -8.16 -4.82 8.85
CA ARG A 12 -8.68 -3.45 8.61
C ARG A 12 -8.23 -2.93 7.25
N LEU A 13 -6.96 -3.07 6.91
CA LEU A 13 -6.43 -2.66 5.60
C LEU A 13 -7.15 -3.37 4.44
N LEU A 14 -7.38 -4.69 4.56
CA LEU A 14 -8.13 -5.45 3.57
C LEU A 14 -9.58 -4.97 3.45
N ALA A 15 -10.24 -4.65 4.57
CA ALA A 15 -11.61 -4.12 4.55
C ALA A 15 -11.69 -2.73 3.89
N GLU A 16 -10.70 -1.88 4.11
CA GLU A 16 -10.58 -0.58 3.48
C GLU A 16 -10.37 -0.66 1.96
N LEU A 17 -9.51 -1.57 1.50
CA LEU A 17 -9.35 -1.86 0.07
C LEU A 17 -10.66 -2.36 -0.52
N ALA A 18 -11.33 -3.28 0.18
CA ALA A 18 -12.61 -3.82 -0.21
C ALA A 18 -13.72 -2.76 -0.33
N ALA A 19 -13.73 -1.76 0.55
CA ALA A 19 -14.68 -0.64 0.51
C ALA A 19 -14.44 0.29 -0.70
N ARG A 20 -13.21 0.34 -1.21
CA ARG A 20 -12.82 1.09 -2.42
C ARG A 20 -12.98 0.26 -3.71
N GLY A 21 -13.61 -0.91 -3.65
CA GLY A 21 -13.84 -1.79 -4.79
C GLY A 21 -12.64 -2.68 -5.16
N VAL A 22 -11.56 -2.66 -4.36
CA VAL A 22 -10.36 -3.47 -4.62
C VAL A 22 -10.50 -4.80 -3.88
N ARG A 23 -10.60 -5.90 -4.65
CA ARG A 23 -10.63 -7.27 -4.11
C ARG A 23 -9.27 -7.93 -4.32
N VAL A 24 -8.52 -8.07 -3.24
CA VAL A 24 -7.21 -8.74 -3.24
C VAL A 24 -7.41 -10.24 -3.12
N ARG A 25 -6.96 -11.01 -4.11
CA ARG A 25 -7.01 -12.48 -4.09
C ARG A 25 -5.84 -13.09 -3.33
N ARG A 26 -4.65 -12.56 -3.55
CA ARG A 26 -3.37 -13.07 -3.04
C ARG A 26 -2.41 -11.92 -2.79
N LEU A 27 -1.58 -12.05 -1.76
CA LEU A 27 -0.44 -11.16 -1.53
C LEU A 27 0.79 -11.76 -2.22
N CYS A 28 1.54 -10.93 -2.95
CA CYS A 28 2.70 -11.37 -3.71
C CYS A 28 3.89 -10.41 -3.50
N THR A 29 5.06 -10.96 -3.23
CA THR A 29 6.32 -10.21 -3.05
C THR A 29 7.24 -10.26 -4.26
N ASP A 30 6.99 -11.16 -5.22
CA ASP A 30 7.75 -11.28 -6.47
C ASP A 30 6.91 -10.73 -7.63
N SER A 31 7.29 -9.57 -8.16
CA SER A 31 6.55 -8.92 -9.25
C SER A 31 6.41 -9.80 -10.48
N ARG A 32 7.34 -10.75 -10.69
CA ARG A 32 7.33 -11.70 -11.82
C ARG A 32 6.20 -12.73 -11.71
N ALA A 33 5.72 -12.98 -10.49
CA ALA A 33 4.67 -13.96 -10.20
C ALA A 33 3.27 -13.32 -10.04
N ILE A 34 3.14 -12.01 -10.27
CA ILE A 34 1.87 -11.29 -10.18
C ILE A 34 0.88 -11.81 -11.23
N GLU A 35 -0.34 -12.03 -10.79
CA GLU A 35 -1.50 -12.28 -11.63
C GLU A 35 -2.55 -11.17 -11.45
N PRO A 36 -3.47 -10.98 -12.43
CA PRO A 36 -4.62 -10.11 -12.25
C PRO A 36 -5.37 -10.37 -10.93
N GLY A 37 -5.60 -9.31 -10.16
CA GLY A 37 -6.26 -9.41 -8.85
C GLY A 37 -5.33 -9.63 -7.65
N ASP A 38 -4.04 -9.81 -7.86
CA ASP A 38 -3.06 -9.91 -6.77
C ASP A 38 -2.72 -8.51 -6.22
N ALA A 39 -2.32 -8.46 -4.95
CA ALA A 39 -1.69 -7.29 -4.37
C ALA A 39 -0.18 -7.49 -4.31
N PHE A 40 0.57 -6.55 -4.87
CA PHE A 40 2.03 -6.55 -4.80
C PHE A 40 2.49 -5.86 -3.51
N LEU A 41 3.40 -6.51 -2.80
CA LEU A 41 3.98 -6.01 -1.59
C LEU A 41 5.37 -5.40 -1.87
N ALA A 42 5.42 -4.08 -1.97
CA ALA A 42 6.58 -3.29 -2.34
C ALA A 42 7.31 -2.76 -1.09
N PHE A 43 8.09 -3.62 -0.44
CA PHE A 43 8.95 -3.24 0.68
C PHE A 43 10.44 -3.42 0.34
N PRO A 44 11.33 -2.66 1.04
CA PRO A 44 12.76 -2.85 0.92
C PRO A 44 13.13 -4.26 1.43
N GLY A 45 13.73 -5.07 0.57
CA GLY A 45 14.31 -6.36 0.95
C GLY A 45 15.82 -6.25 1.15
N GLU A 46 16.44 -7.28 1.72
CA GLU A 46 17.89 -7.29 1.97
C GLU A 46 18.74 -7.22 0.69
N ARG A 47 18.24 -7.82 -0.41
CA ARG A 47 18.97 -7.89 -1.69
C ARG A 47 18.50 -6.84 -2.69
N THR A 48 17.22 -6.52 -2.69
CA THR A 48 16.61 -5.62 -3.68
C THR A 48 15.47 -4.84 -3.04
N ASP A 49 15.38 -3.54 -3.36
CA ASP A 49 14.23 -2.73 -3.01
C ASP A 49 13.03 -3.08 -3.92
N GLY A 50 11.99 -3.70 -3.34
CA GLY A 50 10.78 -4.11 -4.05
C GLY A 50 10.00 -2.95 -4.68
N ARG A 51 10.19 -1.72 -4.17
CA ARG A 51 9.56 -0.50 -4.71
C ARG A 51 9.97 -0.22 -6.16
N ARG A 52 11.14 -0.72 -6.58
CA ARG A 52 11.62 -0.61 -7.96
C ARG A 52 10.77 -1.40 -8.96
N PHE A 53 9.98 -2.38 -8.51
CA PHE A 53 9.17 -3.25 -9.36
C PHE A 53 7.67 -2.91 -9.35
N ILE A 54 7.29 -1.76 -8.78
CA ILE A 54 5.89 -1.33 -8.72
C ILE A 54 5.30 -1.20 -10.14
N ALA A 55 6.04 -0.57 -11.07
CA ALA A 55 5.59 -0.41 -12.45
C ALA A 55 5.35 -1.78 -13.13
N ASP A 56 6.25 -2.74 -12.93
CA ASP A 56 6.13 -4.09 -13.50
C ASP A 56 4.92 -4.84 -12.93
N ALA A 57 4.67 -4.71 -11.62
CA ALA A 57 3.52 -5.34 -10.98
C ALA A 57 2.19 -4.77 -11.50
N LEU A 58 2.10 -3.45 -11.68
CA LEU A 58 0.94 -2.79 -12.26
C LEU A 58 0.71 -3.24 -13.71
N ALA A 59 1.77 -3.30 -14.52
CA ALA A 59 1.69 -3.76 -15.91
C ALA A 59 1.19 -5.21 -16.04
N ARG A 60 1.38 -6.04 -14.99
CA ARG A 60 0.90 -7.44 -14.93
C ARG A 60 -0.51 -7.58 -14.37
N GLY A 61 -1.15 -6.48 -13.94
CA GLY A 61 -2.52 -6.48 -13.46
C GLY A 61 -2.67 -6.57 -11.94
N ALA A 62 -1.66 -6.18 -11.17
CA ALA A 62 -1.82 -6.03 -9.73
C ALA A 62 -3.02 -5.13 -9.41
N ALA A 63 -3.92 -5.60 -8.56
CA ALA A 63 -5.11 -4.85 -8.12
C ALA A 63 -4.77 -3.81 -7.04
N ALA A 64 -3.66 -4.01 -6.31
CA ALA A 64 -3.16 -3.09 -5.32
C ALA A 64 -1.64 -3.19 -5.19
N VAL A 65 -1.03 -2.12 -4.70
CA VAL A 65 0.37 -2.09 -4.27
C VAL A 65 0.41 -1.60 -2.83
N LEU A 66 0.97 -2.42 -1.94
CA LEU A 66 1.22 -2.04 -0.56
C LEU A 66 2.69 -1.65 -0.45
N ARG A 67 2.95 -0.41 -0.03
CA ARG A 67 4.29 0.07 0.30
C ARG A 67 4.28 0.61 1.72
N GLU A 68 5.44 0.57 2.36
CA GLU A 68 5.63 1.29 3.62
C GLU A 68 5.35 2.79 3.41
N ALA A 69 4.62 3.39 4.36
CA ALA A 69 4.45 4.83 4.40
C ALA A 69 5.84 5.46 4.56
N ALA A 70 6.20 6.37 3.66
CA ALA A 70 7.37 7.20 3.94
C ALA A 70 7.01 8.06 5.15
N GLU A 71 7.87 8.13 6.16
CA GLU A 71 7.78 9.19 7.15
C GLU A 71 7.77 10.52 6.40
N ILE A 72 6.65 11.24 6.45
CA ILE A 72 6.61 12.62 5.99
C ILE A 72 7.28 13.44 7.08
N ASN A 73 8.61 13.48 7.08
CA ASN A 73 9.37 14.35 7.95
C ASN A 73 9.09 15.81 7.56
N GLY A 74 8.12 16.45 8.23
CA GLY A 74 8.10 17.90 8.39
C GLY A 74 6.87 18.69 7.94
N VAL A 75 5.81 18.10 7.38
CA VAL A 75 4.60 18.89 7.05
C VAL A 75 3.61 18.81 8.19
N ARG A 76 3.68 19.78 9.11
CA ARG A 76 2.57 20.06 10.02
C ARG A 76 1.35 20.36 9.15
N HIS A 77 0.27 19.61 9.38
CA HIS A 77 -1.00 19.72 8.69
C HIS A 77 -1.80 20.94 9.19
N GLU A 78 -1.16 22.09 9.38
CA GLU A 78 -1.73 23.38 9.78
C GLU A 78 -0.78 24.42 9.16
N GLU A 79 -1.13 25.31 8.23
CA GLU A 79 -2.33 26.13 8.14
C GLU A 79 -2.33 26.77 6.72
N ILE A 80 -3.11 26.23 5.77
CA ILE A 80 -3.40 26.94 4.51
C ILE A 80 -4.68 27.74 4.77
N ASN A 81 -4.56 28.89 5.42
CA ASN A 81 -5.58 29.93 5.42
C ASN A 81 -4.92 31.30 5.24
N GLY A 82 -4.21 31.45 4.13
CA GLY A 82 -3.85 32.75 3.59
C GLY A 82 -4.95 33.27 2.68
N VAL A 83 -6.10 33.62 3.23
CA VAL A 83 -7.08 34.46 2.51
C VAL A 83 -7.19 35.77 3.29
N ARG A 84 -6.34 36.72 2.93
CA ARG A 84 -6.66 38.14 3.14
C ARG A 84 -7.67 38.48 2.04
N HIS A 85 -8.95 38.54 2.40
CA HIS A 85 -9.82 39.48 1.74
C HIS A 85 -9.51 40.86 2.35
N ASP A 86 -9.29 41.79 1.44
CA ASP A 86 -8.97 43.19 1.59
C ASP A 86 -9.84 43.96 2.61
#